data_AF-A9WV52-F1
#
_entry.id   AF-A9WV52-F1
#
_cell.length_a   1.000
_cell.length_b   1.000
_cell.length_c   1.000
_cell.angle_alpha   90.00
_cell.angle_beta   90.00
_cell.angle_gamma   90.00
#
_symmetry.space_group_name_H-M   'P 1'
#
loop_
_entity.id
_entity.type
_entity.pdbx_description
1 polymer ?
#
loop_
_entity_poly.entity_id
_entity_poly.type
_entity_poly.pdbx_seq_one_letter_code
_entity_poly.pdbx_strand_id
1 'polypeptide(L)'
;MLMRKKQFRRGRMLCASLAIGSLLIGGLVPAAIADDAAAPPDDLNVRFAGSLVGSSAYTTAGDESLRGSLRRNQGDEQQIVGTCVELKGTRQGLTFVPSDWSLGQGTANKNFIAELQFTPTSAPKNLSTLFSAGGNFYVRAEAGKFSYGFDSFDGQSWTKNSATAPYPALNQKHTLSLQYLPGEHNASLYVLLDGKQLPTVTGTKGFALAAGAENSIGFGNDVHPHGGDRPRHL
;
A
#
# COMPACT_ATOMS: atom_id res chain seq x y z
N MET A 1 -13.59 23.36 -43.99
CA MET A 1 -13.94 22.22 -43.12
C MET A 1 -12.66 21.75 -42.42
N LEU A 2 -12.34 22.28 -41.24
CA LEU A 2 -11.08 22.02 -40.54
C LEU A 2 -11.30 20.85 -39.54
N MET A 3 -10.82 19.65 -39.88
CA MET A 3 -10.81 18.53 -38.94
C MET A 3 -9.77 18.80 -37.83
N ARG A 4 -10.25 19.16 -36.64
CA ARG A 4 -9.44 19.10 -35.41
C ARG A 4 -9.11 17.64 -35.12
N LYS A 5 -7.85 17.24 -35.35
CA LYS A 5 -7.29 16.00 -34.78
C LYS A 5 -7.40 16.09 -33.25
N LYS A 6 -8.28 15.30 -32.65
CA LYS A 6 -8.28 15.04 -31.20
C LYS A 6 -6.94 14.38 -30.86
N GLN A 7 -5.99 15.16 -30.35
CA GLN A 7 -4.83 14.62 -29.67
C GLN A 7 -5.33 13.89 -28.42
N PHE A 8 -5.38 12.56 -28.49
CA PHE A 8 -5.49 11.73 -27.29
C PHE A 8 -4.25 12.01 -26.44
N ARG A 9 -4.44 12.76 -25.35
CA ARG A 9 -3.44 12.85 -24.29
C ARG A 9 -3.23 11.43 -23.77
N ARG A 10 -2.04 10.86 -24.00
CA ARG A 10 -1.62 9.58 -23.43
C ARG A 10 -1.77 9.67 -21.91
N GLY A 11 -2.80 9.02 -21.37
CA GLY A 11 -2.96 8.80 -19.94
C GLY A 11 -1.76 8.00 -19.45
N ARG A 12 -1.20 8.45 -18.33
CA ARG A 12 -0.07 7.82 -17.65
C ARG A 12 -0.63 6.77 -16.70
N MET A 13 -0.28 5.51 -16.93
CA MET A 13 -0.84 4.34 -16.26
C MET A 13 -0.10 4.05 -14.94
N LEU A 14 -0.83 3.80 -13.86
CA LEU A 14 -0.28 3.16 -12.67
C LEU A 14 -0.93 1.77 -12.58
N CYS A 15 -0.14 0.72 -12.38
CA CYS A 15 -0.68 -0.63 -12.32
C CYS A 15 -0.29 -1.35 -11.04
N ALA A 16 -1.25 -1.58 -10.14
CA ALA A 16 -1.04 -2.41 -8.96
C ALA A 16 -1.74 -3.76 -9.01
N SER A 17 -1.13 -4.78 -8.39
CA SER A 17 -1.73 -6.05 -7.93
C SER A 17 -1.37 -6.19 -6.44
N LEU A 18 -2.25 -6.76 -5.62
CA LEU A 18 -2.20 -6.59 -4.16
C LEU A 18 -2.33 -7.93 -3.42
N ALA A 19 -1.48 -8.18 -2.44
CA ALA A 19 -1.61 -9.30 -1.50
C ALA A 19 -1.30 -8.86 -0.06
N ILE A 20 -2.11 -9.32 0.91
CA ILE A 20 -1.90 -9.08 2.35
C ILE A 20 -2.24 -10.35 3.11
N GLY A 21 -1.35 -10.74 4.03
CA GLY A 21 -1.55 -11.90 4.89
C GLY A 21 -1.04 -11.69 6.31
N SER A 22 -1.65 -12.43 7.24
CA SER A 22 -1.20 -12.53 8.63
C SER A 22 -0.17 -13.64 8.78
N LEU A 23 0.94 -13.39 9.48
CA LEU A 23 2.02 -14.38 9.67
C LEU A 23 1.90 -15.10 11.02
N LEU A 24 1.91 -16.44 11.01
CA LEU A 24 2.14 -17.29 12.20
C LEU A 24 3.66 -17.47 12.38
N ILE A 25 4.17 -17.17 13.57
CA ILE A 25 5.61 -17.03 13.85
C ILE A 25 6.34 -18.37 13.65
N GLY A 26 7.32 -18.38 12.74
CA GLY A 26 8.28 -19.47 12.54
C GLY A 26 9.48 -19.02 11.71
N GLY A 27 10.46 -18.37 12.35
CA GLY A 27 11.79 -18.08 11.80
C GLY A 27 11.92 -16.87 10.86
N LEU A 28 13.01 -16.12 11.01
CA LEU A 28 13.47 -15.11 10.05
C LEU A 28 14.10 -15.84 8.85
N VAL A 29 13.43 -15.81 7.70
CA VAL A 29 14.04 -16.20 6.42
C VAL A 29 13.95 -14.98 5.49
N PRO A 30 15.08 -14.42 5.01
CA PRO A 30 15.06 -13.49 3.90
C PRO A 30 14.87 -14.30 2.61
N ALA A 31 13.65 -14.79 2.39
CA ALA A 31 13.25 -15.33 1.10
C ALA A 31 12.39 -14.26 0.42
N ALA A 32 12.74 -13.90 -0.81
CA ALA A 32 11.76 -13.32 -1.72
C ALA A 32 10.55 -14.26 -1.69
N ILE A 33 9.39 -13.77 -1.27
CA ILE A 33 8.17 -14.57 -1.26
C ILE A 33 7.87 -14.85 -2.73
N ALA A 34 7.93 -16.13 -3.09
CA ALA A 34 7.88 -16.60 -4.46
C ALA A 34 6.53 -16.32 -5.11
N ASP A 35 6.56 -16.25 -6.44
CA ASP A 35 5.52 -15.88 -7.40
C ASP A 35 4.29 -16.84 -7.46
N ASP A 36 3.97 -17.59 -6.41
CA ASP A 36 3.01 -18.71 -6.49
C ASP A 36 1.92 -18.69 -5.40
N ALA A 37 0.68 -18.62 -5.87
CA ALA A 37 -0.60 -18.98 -5.23
C ALA A 37 -0.99 -18.33 -3.86
N ALA A 38 -2.26 -17.91 -3.78
CA ALA A 38 -2.90 -17.47 -2.54
C ALA A 38 -2.72 -18.53 -1.44
N ALA A 39 -2.17 -18.14 -0.30
CA ALA A 39 -2.13 -19.00 0.85
C ALA A 39 -3.46 -18.87 1.61
N PRO A 40 -3.97 -19.94 2.26
CA PRO A 40 -5.17 -19.88 3.10
C PRO A 40 -5.22 -18.78 4.19
N PRO A 41 -4.13 -18.13 4.67
CA PRO A 41 -4.19 -16.97 5.57
C PRO A 41 -4.18 -15.58 4.91
N ASP A 42 -4.26 -15.45 3.57
CA ASP A 42 -4.25 -14.13 2.91
C ASP A 42 -5.60 -13.40 3.03
N ASP A 43 -5.68 -12.31 3.78
CA ASP A 43 -6.90 -11.50 3.89
C ASP A 43 -7.24 -10.77 2.58
N LEU A 44 -6.23 -10.57 1.72
CA LEU A 44 -6.37 -9.99 0.40
C LEU A 44 -5.42 -10.68 -0.59
N ASN A 45 -5.94 -11.15 -1.73
CA ASN A 45 -5.16 -11.48 -2.92
C ASN A 45 -5.95 -11.07 -4.16
N VAL A 46 -5.55 -9.97 -4.80
CA VAL A 46 -6.26 -9.37 -5.92
C VAL A 46 -5.28 -9.07 -7.06
N ARG A 47 -5.59 -9.65 -8.22
CA ARG A 47 -4.89 -9.45 -9.50
C ARG A 47 -5.73 -8.61 -10.48
N PHE A 48 -6.85 -8.07 -10.00
CA PHE A 48 -7.83 -7.28 -10.73
C PHE A 48 -8.57 -8.04 -11.84
N ALA A 49 -8.73 -9.36 -11.69
CA ALA A 49 -9.51 -10.22 -12.60
C ALA A 49 -11.03 -10.05 -12.44
N GLY A 50 -11.48 -9.73 -11.23
CA GLY A 50 -12.85 -9.34 -10.90
C GLY A 50 -13.21 -7.91 -11.32
N SER A 51 -14.08 -7.23 -10.57
CA SER A 51 -14.65 -5.94 -10.98
C SER A 51 -14.75 -4.90 -9.87
N LEU A 52 -14.29 -3.69 -10.19
CA LEU A 52 -14.61 -2.42 -9.52
C LEU A 52 -15.71 -1.63 -10.27
N VAL A 53 -16.21 -2.12 -11.41
CA VAL A 53 -17.12 -1.35 -12.27
C VAL A 53 -18.54 -1.33 -11.69
N GLY A 54 -19.13 -0.14 -11.58
CA GLY A 54 -20.51 0.03 -11.12
C GLY A 54 -20.73 -0.13 -9.61
N SER A 55 -19.67 -0.38 -8.84
CA SER A 55 -19.68 -0.53 -7.39
C SER A 55 -18.61 0.33 -6.72
N SER A 56 -18.82 0.65 -5.44
CA SER A 56 -17.78 1.23 -4.59
C SER A 56 -16.81 0.17 -4.03
N ALA A 57 -17.19 -1.11 -4.08
CA ALA A 57 -16.43 -2.25 -3.55
C ALA A 57 -16.07 -3.26 -4.64
N TYR A 58 -14.87 -3.81 -4.55
CA TYR A 58 -14.37 -4.85 -5.44
C TYR A 58 -15.10 -6.16 -5.23
N THR A 59 -15.44 -6.82 -6.33
CA THR A 59 -15.90 -8.22 -6.33
C THR A 59 -14.83 -9.07 -6.99
N THR A 60 -14.34 -10.09 -6.30
CA THR A 60 -13.29 -11.00 -6.77
C THR A 60 -13.77 -11.88 -7.92
N ALA A 61 -12.83 -12.38 -8.73
CA ALA A 61 -13.09 -13.44 -9.70
C ALA A 61 -11.89 -14.39 -9.81
N GLY A 62 -12.11 -15.61 -10.32
CA GLY A 62 -11.07 -16.63 -10.41
C GLY A 62 -10.54 -17.03 -9.03
N ASP A 63 -9.21 -17.07 -8.89
CA ASP A 63 -8.52 -17.48 -7.67
C ASP A 63 -8.22 -16.32 -6.71
N GLU A 64 -8.85 -15.15 -6.92
CA GLU A 64 -8.71 -14.00 -6.02
C GLU A 64 -9.41 -14.22 -4.68
N SER A 65 -8.79 -13.75 -3.60
CA SER A 65 -9.36 -13.77 -2.25
C SER A 65 -9.55 -12.36 -1.70
N LEU A 66 -10.67 -12.15 -0.98
CA LEU A 66 -10.96 -10.89 -0.30
C LEU A 66 -11.77 -11.20 0.96
N ARG A 67 -11.12 -11.19 2.12
CA ARG A 67 -11.74 -11.33 3.45
C ARG A 67 -11.93 -9.97 4.08
N GLY A 68 -12.96 -9.27 3.62
CA GLY A 68 -13.26 -7.91 4.03
C GLY A 68 -13.84 -7.12 2.87
N SER A 69 -13.48 -5.85 2.75
CA SER A 69 -13.86 -5.04 1.61
C SER A 69 -12.68 -4.23 1.07
N LEU A 70 -12.49 -4.31 -0.24
CA LEU A 70 -11.57 -3.45 -0.98
C LEU A 70 -12.41 -2.43 -1.74
N ARG A 71 -12.18 -1.14 -1.52
CA ARG A 71 -13.05 -0.08 -2.04
C ARG A 71 -12.27 1.01 -2.74
N ARG A 72 -12.90 1.62 -3.74
CA ARG A 72 -12.45 2.89 -4.32
C ARG A 72 -12.56 4.00 -3.29
N ASN A 73 -11.59 4.90 -3.26
CA ASN A 73 -11.63 6.06 -2.38
C ASN A 73 -12.43 7.20 -3.00
N GLN A 74 -12.28 7.43 -4.30
CA GLN A 74 -12.91 8.55 -5.01
C GLN A 74 -14.06 8.10 -5.92
N GLY A 75 -14.02 6.87 -6.43
CA GLY A 75 -15.05 6.27 -7.28
C GLY A 75 -14.71 6.30 -8.78
N ASP A 76 -13.75 7.13 -9.19
CA ASP A 76 -13.31 7.29 -10.58
C ASP A 76 -11.96 6.62 -10.89
N GLU A 77 -11.42 5.83 -9.96
CA GLU A 77 -10.27 4.95 -10.19
C GLU A 77 -10.55 3.97 -11.32
N GLN A 78 -9.69 3.93 -12.34
CA GLN A 78 -9.98 3.17 -13.56
C GLN A 78 -9.36 1.78 -13.49
N GLN A 79 -10.19 0.74 -13.45
CA GLN A 79 -9.68 -0.63 -13.54
C GLN A 79 -9.36 -0.96 -15.00
N ILE A 80 -8.17 -1.50 -15.22
CA ILE A 80 -7.81 -2.24 -16.42
C ILE A 80 -8.00 -3.72 -16.09
N VAL A 81 -9.10 -4.29 -16.58
CA VAL A 81 -9.54 -5.65 -16.22
C VAL A 81 -8.44 -6.68 -16.44
N GLY A 82 -8.29 -7.60 -15.49
CA GLY A 82 -7.27 -8.65 -15.47
C GLY A 82 -5.84 -8.16 -15.26
N THR A 83 -5.66 -6.85 -15.02
CA THR A 83 -4.35 -6.23 -15.01
C THR A 83 -4.11 -5.42 -13.74
N CYS A 84 -4.84 -4.32 -13.57
CA CYS A 84 -4.51 -3.34 -12.55
C CYS A 84 -5.58 -2.27 -12.34
N VAL A 85 -5.32 -1.32 -11.43
CA VAL A 85 -6.10 -0.09 -11.27
C VAL A 85 -5.22 1.13 -11.49
N GLU A 86 -5.59 1.94 -12.48
CA GLU A 86 -4.95 3.22 -12.80
C GLU A 86 -5.38 4.29 -11.80
N LEU A 87 -4.37 4.88 -11.15
CA LEU A 87 -4.52 6.03 -10.26
C LEU A 87 -3.83 7.24 -10.89
N LYS A 88 -4.59 8.29 -11.15
CA LYS A 88 -4.18 9.55 -11.79
C LYS A 88 -3.70 10.60 -10.79
N GLY A 89 -3.66 10.24 -9.50
CA GLY A 89 -3.31 11.15 -8.41
C GLY A 89 -4.53 11.71 -7.70
N THR A 90 -4.40 12.91 -7.10
CA THR A 90 -5.44 13.60 -6.30
C THR A 90 -5.93 12.84 -5.08
N ARG A 91 -7.11 12.19 -5.07
CA ARG A 91 -7.72 11.45 -3.93
C ARG A 91 -7.96 9.97 -4.25
N GLN A 92 -7.49 9.55 -5.41
CA GLN A 92 -7.61 8.19 -5.88
C GLN A 92 -6.79 7.23 -5.02
N GLY A 93 -7.30 6.02 -4.92
CA GLY A 93 -6.64 4.90 -4.26
C GLY A 93 -7.66 3.81 -3.94
N LEU A 94 -7.15 2.75 -3.35
CA LEU A 94 -7.99 1.68 -2.82
C LEU A 94 -7.78 1.58 -1.32
N THR A 95 -8.86 1.36 -0.59
CA THR A 95 -8.79 1.04 0.84
C THR A 95 -9.30 -0.37 1.05
N PHE A 96 -8.46 -1.20 1.65
CA PHE A 96 -8.84 -2.50 2.15
C PHE A 96 -9.13 -2.43 3.65
N VAL A 97 -10.27 -3.01 4.03
CA VAL A 97 -10.70 -3.18 5.42
C VAL A 97 -10.99 -4.67 5.66
N PRO A 98 -10.14 -5.39 6.40
CA PRO A 98 -10.37 -6.79 6.77
C PRO A 98 -11.64 -6.97 7.61
N SER A 99 -12.29 -8.13 7.51
CA SER A 99 -13.51 -8.41 8.29
C SER A 99 -13.23 -8.70 9.77
N ASP A 100 -12.19 -9.50 10.05
CA ASP A 100 -11.96 -10.10 11.37
C ASP A 100 -10.53 -9.87 11.89
N TRP A 101 -9.86 -8.81 11.40
CA TRP A 101 -8.50 -8.46 11.79
C TRP A 101 -8.33 -6.95 11.95
N SER A 102 -7.50 -6.55 12.91
CA SER A 102 -7.02 -5.17 13.07
C SER A 102 -5.53 -5.17 13.41
N LEU A 103 -4.90 -4.01 13.23
CA LEU A 103 -3.50 -3.77 13.57
C LEU A 103 -3.26 -3.73 15.08
N GLY A 104 -4.31 -3.52 15.89
CA GLY A 104 -4.26 -3.35 17.33
C GLY A 104 -5.32 -2.36 17.83
N GLN A 105 -5.07 -1.75 19.00
CA GLN A 105 -5.88 -0.67 19.58
C GLN A 105 -4.95 0.44 20.11
N GLY A 106 -5.06 1.64 19.53
CA GLY A 106 -4.21 2.80 19.85
C GLY A 106 -2.74 2.66 19.39
N THR A 107 -2.16 1.46 19.44
CA THR A 107 -0.83 1.13 18.96
C THR A 107 -0.88 -0.19 18.21
N ALA A 108 -0.15 -0.29 17.10
CA ALA A 108 -0.05 -1.50 16.31
C ALA A 108 0.73 -2.59 17.06
N ASN A 109 0.10 -3.75 17.29
CA ASN A 109 0.69 -4.90 17.98
C ASN A 109 0.49 -6.22 17.21
N LYS A 110 0.03 -6.15 15.96
CA LYS A 110 -0.11 -7.29 15.05
C LYS A 110 0.89 -7.22 13.91
N ASN A 111 1.46 -8.37 13.59
CA ASN A 111 2.32 -8.55 12.43
C ASN A 111 1.46 -8.51 11.16
N PHE A 112 2.04 -8.02 10.06
CA PHE A 112 1.46 -8.21 8.74
C PHE A 112 2.55 -8.32 7.68
N ILE A 113 2.20 -8.98 6.59
CA ILE A 113 2.95 -8.96 5.33
C ILE A 113 2.06 -8.30 4.29
N ALA A 114 2.65 -7.42 3.49
CA ALA A 114 1.98 -6.82 2.36
C ALA A 114 2.89 -6.86 1.13
N GLU A 115 2.33 -7.26 0.00
CA GLU A 115 3.00 -7.19 -1.29
C GLU A 115 2.13 -6.43 -2.28
N LEU A 116 2.79 -5.62 -3.10
CA LEU A 116 2.15 -5.02 -4.25
C LEU A 116 3.10 -4.87 -5.42
N GLN A 117 2.55 -5.03 -6.63
CA GLN A 117 3.20 -4.55 -7.84
C GLN A 117 2.79 -3.11 -8.08
N PHE A 118 3.64 -2.30 -8.71
CA PHE A 118 3.30 -0.95 -9.14
C PHE A 118 4.13 -0.54 -10.36
N THR A 119 3.68 0.46 -11.13
CA THR A 119 4.42 0.99 -12.30
C THR A 119 4.32 2.51 -12.32
N PRO A 120 5.28 3.25 -11.75
CA PRO A 120 5.20 4.71 -11.70
C PRO A 120 5.44 5.27 -13.11
N THR A 121 4.56 6.14 -13.61
CA THR A 121 4.68 6.70 -14.98
C THR A 121 4.97 8.19 -14.98
N SER A 122 5.09 8.79 -13.80
CA SER A 122 5.49 10.17 -13.63
C SER A 122 6.42 10.33 -12.43
N ALA A 123 7.23 11.41 -12.46
CA ALA A 123 7.98 11.79 -11.26
C ALA A 123 6.97 12.05 -10.14
N PRO A 124 7.14 11.41 -8.98
CA PRO A 124 6.11 11.46 -7.97
C PRO A 124 6.06 12.84 -7.32
N LYS A 125 4.86 13.27 -6.90
CA LYS A 125 4.73 14.45 -6.04
C LYS A 125 5.19 14.14 -4.62
N ASN A 126 5.62 15.16 -3.90
CA ASN A 126 5.93 15.04 -2.48
C ASN A 126 4.71 14.52 -1.71
N LEU A 127 4.92 13.52 -0.85
CA LEU A 127 3.90 12.79 -0.10
C LEU A 127 2.93 11.96 -0.97
N SER A 128 3.37 11.51 -2.15
CA SER A 128 2.60 10.54 -2.93
C SER A 128 2.70 9.16 -2.30
N THR A 129 1.69 8.78 -1.52
CA THR A 129 1.62 7.51 -0.81
C THR A 129 1.30 6.36 -1.75
N LEU A 130 2.16 5.34 -1.75
CA LEU A 130 1.95 4.09 -2.48
C LEU A 130 1.24 3.06 -1.58
N PHE A 131 1.65 2.97 -0.31
CA PHE A 131 1.06 2.08 0.69
C PHE A 131 0.92 2.81 2.02
N SER A 132 -0.17 2.58 2.75
CA SER A 132 -0.34 3.04 4.12
C SER A 132 -1.13 2.05 4.97
N ALA A 133 -0.92 2.08 6.28
CA ALA A 133 -1.68 1.27 7.23
C ALA A 133 -1.88 2.03 8.54
N GLY A 134 -3.08 1.95 9.12
CA GLY A 134 -3.39 2.52 10.44
C GLY A 134 -3.10 4.01 10.64
N GLY A 135 -2.92 4.76 9.55
CA GLY A 135 -2.70 6.21 9.51
C GLY A 135 -1.25 6.67 9.67
N ASN A 136 -0.43 5.96 10.45
CA ASN A 136 0.96 6.38 10.73
C ASN A 136 2.02 5.42 10.19
N PHE A 137 1.65 4.42 9.40
CA PHE A 137 2.57 3.62 8.59
C PHE A 137 2.50 4.07 7.13
N TYR A 138 3.64 4.24 6.47
CA TYR A 138 3.67 4.70 5.08
C TYR A 138 4.81 4.13 4.25
N VAL A 139 4.54 4.01 2.96
CA VAL A 139 5.51 3.94 1.88
C VAL A 139 5.09 4.96 0.83
N ARG A 140 5.94 5.94 0.57
CA ARG A 140 5.59 7.12 -0.23
C ARG A 140 6.79 7.75 -0.92
N ALA A 141 6.52 8.59 -1.90
CA ALA A 141 7.51 9.54 -2.37
C ALA A 141 7.61 10.72 -1.39
N GLU A 142 8.83 11.08 -0.99
CA GLU A 142 9.08 12.26 -0.15
C GLU A 142 10.43 12.87 -0.56
N ALA A 143 10.44 14.18 -0.85
CA ALA A 143 11.64 14.90 -1.30
C ALA A 143 12.38 14.21 -2.47
N GLY A 144 11.63 13.64 -3.43
CA GLY A 144 12.18 12.93 -4.59
C GLY A 144 12.78 11.55 -4.29
N LYS A 145 12.62 11.05 -3.06
CA LYS A 145 13.08 9.72 -2.63
C LYS A 145 11.91 8.80 -2.37
N PHE A 146 12.19 7.50 -2.38
CA PHE A 146 11.30 6.49 -1.81
C PHE A 146 11.47 6.48 -0.30
N SER A 147 10.48 6.96 0.44
CA SER A 147 10.48 7.05 1.89
C SER A 147 9.51 6.04 2.47
N TYR A 148 9.96 5.30 3.48
CA TYR A 148 9.15 4.28 4.13
C TYR A 148 9.44 4.26 5.62
N GLY A 149 8.44 3.90 6.40
CA GLY A 149 8.56 3.92 7.84
C GLY A 149 7.22 4.05 8.53
N PHE A 150 7.30 4.39 9.81
CA PHE A 150 6.15 4.54 10.65
C PHE A 150 6.42 5.48 11.83
N ASP A 151 5.39 6.16 12.30
CA ASP A 151 5.47 7.09 13.42
C ASP A 151 4.87 6.46 14.69
N SER A 152 5.65 6.49 15.77
CA SER A 152 5.26 5.95 17.08
C SER A 152 4.99 7.08 18.07
N PHE A 153 4.06 6.86 19.00
CA PHE A 153 3.74 7.79 20.09
C PHE A 153 3.89 7.06 21.42
N ASP A 154 4.63 7.64 22.36
CA ASP A 154 4.88 7.02 23.67
C ASP A 154 3.89 7.46 24.76
N GLY A 155 2.96 8.36 24.44
CA GLY A 155 2.06 9.03 25.39
C GLY A 155 2.40 10.51 25.58
N GLN A 156 3.60 10.94 25.20
CA GLN A 156 4.12 12.29 25.36
C GLN A 156 4.71 12.86 24.06
N SER A 157 5.44 12.05 23.31
CA SER A 157 6.22 12.49 22.15
C SER A 157 6.03 11.58 20.93
N TRP A 158 6.06 12.20 19.75
CA TRP A 158 6.06 11.50 18.46
C TRP A 158 7.49 11.22 18.02
N THR A 159 7.73 9.99 17.58
CA THR A 159 9.01 9.56 17.00
C THR A 159 8.79 9.08 15.57
N LYS A 160 9.52 9.68 14.62
CA LYS A 160 9.54 9.24 13.22
C LYS A 160 10.58 8.13 13.06
N ASN A 161 10.14 6.91 12.76
CA ASN A 161 11.02 5.79 12.44
C ASN A 161 10.97 5.59 10.92
N SER A 162 12.01 6.01 10.20
CA SER A 162 11.96 5.97 8.74
C SER A 162 13.32 5.82 8.10
N ALA A 163 13.32 5.31 6.89
CA ALA A 163 14.47 5.28 6.01
C ALA A 163 14.07 5.75 4.61
N THR A 164 15.08 6.02 3.79
CA THR A 164 14.89 6.44 2.40
C THR A 164 15.77 5.63 1.46
N ALA A 165 15.30 5.45 0.24
CA ALA A 165 16.02 4.86 -0.88
C ALA A 165 15.83 5.72 -2.14
N PRO A 166 16.63 5.50 -3.19
CA PRO A 166 16.35 6.06 -4.51
C PRO A 166 14.92 5.71 -4.95
N TYR A 167 14.24 6.65 -5.61
CA TYR A 167 12.91 6.38 -6.13
C TYR A 167 12.96 5.33 -7.26
N PRO A 168 12.00 4.39 -7.33
CA PRO A 168 11.93 3.39 -8.40
C PRO A 168 11.92 4.01 -9.80
N ALA A 169 12.41 3.27 -10.78
CA ALA A 169 12.49 3.73 -12.16
C ALA A 169 11.09 3.97 -12.76
N LEU A 170 10.96 5.01 -13.58
CA LEU A 170 9.68 5.28 -14.25
C LEU A 170 9.45 4.31 -15.41
N ASN A 171 8.18 4.00 -15.64
CA ASN A 171 7.66 3.13 -16.70
C ASN A 171 8.20 1.69 -16.62
N GLN A 172 8.58 1.26 -15.42
CA GLN A 172 8.98 -0.13 -15.14
C GLN A 172 8.07 -0.69 -14.06
N LYS A 173 7.76 -1.98 -14.18
CA LYS A 173 7.03 -2.69 -13.14
C LYS A 173 7.99 -2.98 -11.99
N HIS A 174 7.54 -2.66 -10.79
CA HIS A 174 8.25 -2.90 -9.55
C HIS A 174 7.42 -3.77 -8.61
N THR A 175 8.09 -4.56 -7.79
CA THR A 175 7.46 -5.34 -6.72
C THR A 175 7.95 -4.80 -5.37
N LEU A 176 7.01 -4.41 -4.52
CA LEU A 176 7.26 -3.98 -3.16
C LEU A 176 6.73 -5.05 -2.20
N SER A 177 7.61 -5.60 -1.36
CA SER A 177 7.24 -6.51 -0.29
C SER A 177 7.59 -5.89 1.06
N LEU A 178 6.66 -5.95 2.01
CA LEU A 178 6.74 -5.35 3.33
C LEU A 178 6.49 -6.43 4.38
N GLN A 179 7.32 -6.46 5.42
CA GLN A 179 7.06 -7.25 6.62
C GLN A 179 7.19 -6.34 7.84
N TYR A 180 6.10 -6.20 8.57
CA TYR A 180 6.05 -5.44 9.81
C TYR A 180 5.91 -6.38 11.00
N LEU A 181 6.84 -6.28 11.94
CA LEU A 181 6.95 -7.11 13.14
C LEU A 181 6.98 -6.22 14.39
N PRO A 182 5.82 -5.87 14.97
CA PRO A 182 5.75 -5.23 16.28
C PRO A 182 6.01 -6.25 17.39
N GLY A 183 6.81 -5.84 18.38
CA GLY A 183 6.96 -6.48 19.67
C GLY A 183 6.47 -5.57 20.80
N GLU A 184 6.54 -6.07 22.02
CA GLU A 184 6.12 -5.30 23.21
C GLU A 184 6.97 -4.02 23.43
N HIS A 185 8.26 -4.09 23.08
CA HIS A 185 9.25 -3.03 23.31
C HIS A 185 10.11 -2.73 22.07
N ASN A 186 9.70 -3.21 20.90
CA ASN A 186 10.37 -2.93 19.65
C ASN A 186 9.37 -3.01 18.50
N ALA A 187 9.74 -2.48 17.34
CA ALA A 187 9.07 -2.76 16.09
C ALA A 187 10.10 -2.76 14.97
N SER A 188 9.94 -3.67 14.02
CA SER A 188 10.80 -3.76 12.84
C SER A 188 9.97 -3.72 11.56
N LEU A 189 10.44 -2.97 10.58
CA LEU A 189 9.92 -2.96 9.22
C LEU A 189 11.03 -3.37 8.26
N TYR A 190 10.81 -4.49 7.59
CA TYR A 190 11.62 -4.97 6.48
C TYR A 190 10.94 -4.61 5.16
N VAL A 191 11.71 -4.04 4.23
CA VAL A 191 11.21 -3.62 2.92
C VAL A 191 12.11 -4.21 1.85
N LEU A 192 11.51 -4.89 0.89
CA LEU A 192 12.16 -5.35 -0.32
C LEU A 192 11.56 -4.59 -1.50
N LEU A 193 12.42 -4.04 -2.34
CA LEU A 193 12.04 -3.47 -3.63
C LEU A 193 12.74 -4.28 -4.72
N ASP A 194 11.96 -4.90 -5.61
CA ASP A 194 12.44 -5.78 -6.67
C ASP A 194 13.36 -6.90 -6.15
N GLY A 195 12.97 -7.50 -5.02
CA GLY A 195 13.74 -8.55 -4.34
C GLY A 195 14.99 -8.06 -3.58
N LYS A 196 15.34 -6.77 -3.67
CA LYS A 196 16.45 -6.19 -2.92
C LYS A 196 15.99 -5.62 -1.59
N GLN A 197 16.55 -6.12 -0.49
CA GLN A 197 16.32 -5.56 0.83
C GLN A 197 16.86 -4.13 0.94
N LEU A 198 15.99 -3.22 1.39
CA LEU A 198 16.32 -1.85 1.76
C LEU A 198 16.72 -1.78 3.24
N PRO A 199 17.32 -0.65 3.71
CA PRO A 199 17.61 -0.48 5.13
C PRO A 199 16.42 -0.79 6.04
N THR A 200 16.61 -1.67 7.02
CA THR A 200 15.58 -1.99 8.01
C THR A 200 15.25 -0.75 8.85
N VAL A 201 13.96 -0.52 9.08
CA VAL A 201 13.49 0.52 10.00
C VAL A 201 13.14 -0.13 11.33
N THR A 202 13.67 0.42 12.41
CA THR A 202 13.42 -0.05 13.78
C THR A 202 12.83 1.07 14.62
N GLY A 203 11.92 0.73 15.52
CA GLY A 203 11.39 1.61 16.57
C GLY A 203 11.35 0.89 17.92
N THR A 204 11.17 1.63 19.00
CA THR A 204 11.03 1.09 20.37
C THR A 204 9.59 0.69 20.72
N LYS A 205 8.64 1.02 19.84
CA LYS A 205 7.23 0.67 19.95
C LYS A 205 6.65 0.50 18.55
N GLY A 206 5.50 -0.17 18.48
CA GLY A 206 4.69 -0.15 17.27
C GLY A 206 4.19 1.25 16.93
N PHE A 207 3.75 1.44 15.69
CA PHE A 207 3.21 2.73 15.26
C PHE A 207 1.88 3.05 15.95
N ALA A 208 1.64 4.33 16.19
CA ALA A 208 0.39 4.79 16.78
C ALA A 208 -0.73 4.67 15.74
N LEU A 209 -1.89 4.17 16.15
CA LEU A 209 -3.03 4.05 15.27
C LEU A 209 -3.82 5.35 15.28
N ALA A 210 -4.08 5.90 14.09
CA ALA A 210 -5.05 6.99 13.96
C ALA A 210 -6.45 6.47 14.28
N ALA A 211 -7.25 7.30 14.95
CA ALA A 211 -8.62 6.93 15.34
C ALA A 211 -9.44 6.52 14.10
N GLY A 212 -10.03 5.33 14.16
CA GLY A 212 -10.86 4.79 13.07
C GLY A 212 -10.08 4.17 11.90
N ALA A 213 -8.75 4.08 11.99
CA ALA A 213 -7.90 3.47 10.97
C ALA A 213 -7.34 2.10 11.39
N GLU A 214 -7.76 1.56 12.54
CA GLU A 214 -7.17 0.37 13.18
C GLU A 214 -7.18 -0.87 12.29
N ASN A 215 -8.09 -0.94 11.32
CA ASN A 215 -8.22 -2.01 10.33
C ASN A 215 -8.14 -1.49 8.88
N SER A 216 -7.53 -0.33 8.65
CA SER A 216 -7.48 0.29 7.32
C SER A 216 -6.10 0.17 6.69
N ILE A 217 -6.08 -0.35 5.46
CA ILE A 217 -4.87 -0.45 4.62
C ILE A 217 -5.14 0.24 3.28
N GLY A 218 -4.27 1.17 2.89
CA GLY A 218 -4.43 2.01 1.72
C GLY A 218 -3.40 1.73 0.64
N PHE A 219 -3.85 1.78 -0.61
CA PHE A 219 -3.02 1.64 -1.82
C PHE A 219 -3.18 2.88 -2.69
N GLY A 220 -2.07 3.55 -3.00
CA GLY A 220 -2.06 4.81 -3.74
C GLY A 220 -2.63 6.02 -2.98
N ASN A 221 -3.06 5.82 -1.73
CA ASN A 221 -3.60 6.84 -0.85
C ASN A 221 -3.21 6.58 0.61
N ASP A 222 -3.36 7.62 1.42
CA ASP A 222 -3.09 7.59 2.84
C ASP A 222 -4.39 7.36 3.59
N VAL A 223 -4.45 6.31 4.43
CA VAL A 223 -5.63 6.03 5.26
C VAL A 223 -5.73 6.96 6.47
N HIS A 224 -4.73 7.78 6.76
CA HIS A 224 -4.83 8.76 7.82
C HIS A 224 -5.97 9.75 7.51
N PRO A 225 -6.86 10.06 8.46
CA PRO A 225 -7.91 11.08 8.29
C PRO A 225 -7.41 12.46 7.80
N HIS A 226 -6.18 12.86 8.14
CA HIS A 226 -5.55 14.10 7.69
C HIS A 226 -4.60 13.90 6.48
N GLY A 227 -4.44 12.66 6.01
CA GLY A 227 -3.68 12.31 4.81
C GLY A 227 -4.48 12.42 3.51
N GLY A 228 -5.82 12.52 3.62
CA GLY A 228 -6.76 12.54 2.51
C GLY A 228 -6.58 13.66 1.49
N ASP A 229 -5.89 14.77 1.81
CA ASP A 229 -5.71 15.92 0.89
C ASP A 229 -4.25 16.14 0.45
N ARG A 230 -3.33 15.20 0.73
CA ARG A 230 -1.91 15.33 0.34
C ARG A 230 -1.73 15.30 -1.19
N PRO A 231 -0.78 16.07 -1.79
CA PRO A 231 -0.60 16.15 -3.25
C PRO A 231 -0.06 14.82 -3.82
N ARG A 232 -0.79 14.20 -4.75
CA ARG A 232 -0.49 12.85 -5.29
C ARG A 232 -0.35 12.86 -6.80
N HIS A 233 0.81 12.45 -7.31
CA HIS A 233 1.00 11.85 -8.64
C HIS A 233 1.99 10.70 -8.43
N LEU A 234 1.66 9.49 -8.92
CA LEU A 234 2.57 8.34 -9.00
C LEU A 234 2.75 8.00 -10.49
#